data_AF-A0A1Z8KPV1-F1
#
_entry.id   AF-A0A1Z8KPV1-F1
#
_cell.length_a   1.000
_cell.length_b   1.000
_cell.length_c   1.000
_cell.angle_alpha   90.00
_cell.angle_beta   90.00
_cell.angle_gamma   90.00
#
_symmetry.space_group_name_H-M   'P 1'
#
loop_
_entity.id
_entity.type
_entity.pdbx_description
1 polymer ?
#
loop_
_entity_poly.entity_id
_entity_poly.type
_entity_poly.pdbx_seq_one_letter_code
_entity_poly.pdbx_strand_id
1 'polypeptide(L)'
;MTFTKSIIISLTVLCSLLYSDVFMGLGSYTDNSAEITMDTPYEVGGFQFNAVGASISSGSGGLAGSAGFIISAGGETVLGFSFSGATIPAGSSGVLTNLNGTFPEDLCLSLGTGAISDASGQALPVTFGDSDCDFVDECDDTDNDDICDDVDDCVGEVDECGVCNGDGIADGDCDCDGNV
;
A
#
# COMPACT_ATOMS: atom_id res chain seq x y z
N MET A 1 29.43 -40.68 -26.21
CA MET A 1 28.19 -40.59 -25.41
C MET A 1 28.34 -39.37 -24.52
N THR A 2 27.91 -38.20 -24.99
CA THR A 2 28.00 -36.94 -24.25
C THR A 2 26.64 -36.27 -24.38
N PHE A 3 25.95 -36.23 -23.24
CA PHE A 3 24.59 -35.77 -23.08
C PHE A 3 24.49 -34.28 -23.42
N THR A 4 23.68 -33.95 -24.44
CA THR A 4 23.07 -32.63 -24.57
C THR A 4 22.20 -32.41 -23.34
N LYS A 5 22.69 -31.62 -22.37
CA LYS A 5 21.89 -31.15 -21.23
C LYS A 5 20.82 -30.20 -21.78
N SER A 6 19.62 -30.75 -22.00
CA SER A 6 18.41 -29.98 -22.22
C SER A 6 18.19 -29.07 -21.03
N ILE A 7 18.45 -27.78 -21.22
CA ILE A 7 18.06 -26.71 -20.30
C ILE A 7 16.54 -26.56 -20.45
N ILE A 8 15.81 -27.38 -19.71
CA ILE A 8 14.39 -27.15 -19.42
C ILE A 8 14.39 -26.22 -18.20
N ILE A 9 14.72 -24.95 -18.42
CA ILE A 9 14.35 -23.91 -17.46
C ILE A 9 12.83 -23.85 -17.54
N SER A 10 12.20 -24.36 -16.50
CA SER A 10 10.77 -24.53 -16.38
C SER A 10 10.06 -23.21 -16.73
N LEU A 11 9.15 -23.26 -17.71
CA LEU A 11 8.27 -22.16 -18.10
C LEU A 11 7.48 -21.59 -16.89
N THR A 12 7.36 -22.37 -15.79
CA THR A 12 6.76 -21.95 -14.52
C THR A 12 7.59 -20.93 -13.74
N VAL A 13 8.92 -20.91 -13.89
CA VAL A 13 9.82 -19.96 -13.21
C VAL A 13 9.90 -18.63 -13.97
N LEU A 14 9.69 -18.66 -15.29
CA LEU A 14 9.58 -17.45 -16.10
C LEU A 14 8.21 -16.75 -15.93
N CYS A 15 7.17 -17.53 -15.59
CA CYS A 15 5.81 -17.02 -15.35
C CYS A 15 5.65 -16.36 -13.96
N SER A 16 6.54 -16.63 -13.00
CA SER A 16 6.49 -16.07 -11.65
C SER A 16 7.11 -14.67 -11.54
N LEU A 17 7.75 -14.17 -12.61
CA LEU A 17 8.39 -12.86 -12.67
C LEU A 17 7.51 -11.78 -13.33
N LEU A 18 6.25 -12.09 -13.64
CA LEU A 18 5.32 -11.19 -14.35
C LEU A 18 4.04 -10.89 -13.56
N TYR A 19 4.02 -11.14 -12.24
CA TYR A 19 2.95 -10.63 -11.39
C TYR A 19 3.30 -9.17 -11.06
N SER A 20 2.69 -8.26 -11.79
CA SER A 20 2.76 -6.83 -11.53
C SER A 20 1.40 -6.35 -11.07
N ASP A 21 1.35 -5.56 -10.01
CA ASP A 21 0.11 -5.06 -9.44
C ASP A 21 -0.31 -3.75 -10.11
N VAL A 22 -1.58 -3.36 -9.93
CA VAL A 22 -1.98 -1.97 -10.17
C VAL A 22 -1.40 -1.14 -9.04
N PHE A 23 -0.46 -0.25 -9.36
CA PHE A 23 0.09 0.68 -8.40
C PHE A 23 -0.78 1.94 -8.39
N MET A 24 -1.43 2.24 -7.28
CA MET A 24 -2.16 3.49 -7.09
C MET A 24 -1.46 4.35 -6.03
N GLY A 25 -1.67 5.66 -6.08
CA GLY A 25 -1.07 6.54 -5.10
C GLY A 25 -1.58 7.97 -5.19
N LEU A 26 -0.93 8.85 -4.45
CA LEU A 26 -1.20 10.27 -4.45
C LEU A 26 -0.19 11.02 -5.33
N GLY A 27 -0.69 11.97 -6.11
CA GLY A 27 0.12 12.98 -6.81
C GLY A 27 0.23 14.24 -5.96
N SER A 28 0.12 15.42 -6.59
CA SER A 28 0.02 16.66 -5.83
C SER A 28 -1.34 16.75 -5.13
N TYR A 29 -1.34 17.14 -3.85
CA TYR A 29 -2.57 17.45 -3.15
C TYR A 29 -2.41 18.68 -2.23
N THR A 30 -3.53 19.32 -1.96
CA THR A 30 -3.70 20.41 -0.99
C THR A 30 -4.93 20.13 -0.14
N ASP A 31 -5.25 21.03 0.78
CA ASP A 31 -6.50 21.05 1.53
C ASP A 31 -7.78 21.01 0.68
N ASN A 32 -7.74 21.36 -0.61
CA ASN A 32 -8.92 21.43 -1.49
C ASN A 32 -8.91 20.56 -2.74
N SER A 33 -7.78 19.97 -3.10
CA SER A 33 -7.66 19.14 -4.30
C SER A 33 -6.64 18.03 -4.10
N ALA A 34 -6.87 16.85 -4.67
CA ALA A 34 -5.92 15.75 -4.66
C ALA A 34 -5.84 15.07 -6.02
N GLU A 35 -4.63 14.82 -6.51
CA GLU A 35 -4.39 13.96 -7.66
C GLU A 35 -4.30 12.51 -7.21
N ILE A 36 -5.10 11.64 -7.82
CA ILE A 36 -4.95 10.19 -7.68
C ILE A 36 -4.17 9.69 -8.88
N THR A 37 -3.11 8.94 -8.64
CA THR A 37 -2.25 8.38 -9.69
C THR A 37 -2.47 6.87 -9.81
N MET A 38 -2.18 6.35 -11.00
CA MET A 38 -2.24 4.92 -11.29
C MET A 38 -1.17 4.55 -12.31
N ASP A 39 -0.49 3.43 -12.09
CA ASP A 39 0.28 2.68 -13.07
C ASP A 39 -0.27 1.26 -13.13
N THR A 40 -0.79 0.85 -14.27
CA THR A 40 -1.48 -0.43 -14.42
C THR A 40 -0.88 -1.28 -15.53
N PRO A 41 -0.49 -2.53 -15.25
CA PRO A 41 -0.14 -3.51 -16.27
C PRO A 41 -1.38 -4.18 -16.89
N TYR A 42 -2.57 -3.91 -16.35
CA TYR A 42 -3.85 -4.50 -16.77
C TYR A 42 -4.79 -3.47 -17.37
N GLU A 43 -5.76 -3.94 -18.15
CA GLU A 43 -6.90 -3.10 -18.51
C GLU A 43 -7.83 -2.93 -17.29
N VAL A 44 -8.15 -1.69 -16.95
CA VAL A 44 -9.03 -1.37 -15.81
C VAL A 44 -10.43 -1.03 -16.34
N GLY A 45 -11.43 -1.80 -15.93
CA GLY A 45 -12.83 -1.62 -16.27
C GLY A 45 -13.64 -0.85 -15.22
N GLY A 46 -13.15 -0.76 -13.99
CA GLY A 46 -13.80 -0.05 -12.90
C GLY A 46 -12.87 0.12 -11.70
N PHE A 47 -13.17 1.10 -10.86
CA PHE A 47 -12.45 1.28 -9.61
C PHE A 47 -13.36 1.83 -8.51
N GLN A 48 -13.18 1.32 -7.30
CA GLN A 48 -13.71 1.90 -6.07
C GLN A 48 -12.62 1.86 -5.01
N PHE A 49 -12.33 3.01 -4.40
CA PHE A 49 -11.43 3.15 -3.27
C PHE A 49 -11.90 4.30 -2.37
N ASN A 50 -11.31 4.42 -1.19
CA ASN A 50 -11.51 5.51 -0.27
C ASN A 50 -10.26 6.39 -0.21
N ALA A 51 -10.47 7.70 -0.15
CA ALA A 51 -9.46 8.66 0.31
C ALA A 51 -9.82 9.01 1.76
N VAL A 52 -9.14 8.36 2.71
CA VAL A 52 -9.59 8.30 4.11
C VAL A 52 -9.48 9.68 4.77
N GLY A 53 -10.50 10.05 5.56
CA GLY A 53 -10.60 11.36 6.18
C GLY A 53 -10.99 12.51 5.24
N ALA A 54 -11.07 12.27 3.92
CA ALA A 54 -11.46 13.29 2.96
C ALA A 54 -12.98 13.50 2.88
N SER A 55 -13.38 14.71 2.51
CA SER A 55 -14.75 15.06 2.13
C SER A 55 -14.76 15.46 0.67
N ILE A 56 -14.90 14.46 -0.21
CA ILE A 56 -14.81 14.62 -1.66
C ILE A 56 -16.15 15.10 -2.21
N SER A 57 -16.09 16.15 -3.02
CA SER A 57 -17.24 16.77 -3.67
C SER A 57 -17.38 16.38 -5.14
N SER A 58 -16.26 16.10 -5.82
CA SER A 58 -16.24 15.71 -7.23
C SER A 58 -14.90 15.09 -7.60
N GLY A 59 -14.89 14.35 -8.70
CA GLY A 59 -13.65 13.94 -9.37
C GLY A 59 -13.79 14.03 -10.89
N SER A 60 -12.71 14.36 -11.59
CA SER A 60 -12.71 14.44 -13.06
C SER A 60 -11.30 14.43 -13.68
N GLY A 61 -11.25 14.22 -14.99
CA GLY A 61 -10.01 14.29 -15.78
C GLY A 61 -9.15 13.04 -15.66
N GLY A 62 -7.86 13.19 -15.99
CA GLY A 62 -6.89 12.10 -15.94
C GLY A 62 -7.16 10.97 -16.96
N LEU A 63 -6.62 9.80 -16.65
CA LEU A 63 -6.83 8.56 -17.42
C LEU A 63 -8.32 8.18 -17.45
N ALA A 64 -9.03 8.32 -16.32
CA ALA A 64 -10.44 7.99 -16.22
C ALA A 64 -11.29 8.89 -17.13
N GLY A 65 -11.09 10.20 -17.07
CA GLY A 65 -11.78 11.14 -17.96
C GLY A 65 -11.45 10.91 -19.44
N SER A 66 -10.20 10.60 -19.76
CA SER A 66 -9.76 10.30 -21.13
C SER A 66 -10.37 9.00 -21.68
N ALA A 67 -10.57 8.01 -20.82
CA ALA A 67 -11.26 6.76 -21.15
C ALA A 67 -12.80 6.89 -21.11
N GLY A 68 -13.34 8.07 -20.77
CA GLY A 68 -14.78 8.32 -20.72
C GLY A 68 -15.49 7.72 -19.49
N PHE A 69 -14.75 7.51 -18.40
CA PHE A 69 -15.32 7.09 -17.13
C PHE A 69 -16.11 8.24 -16.49
N ILE A 70 -17.18 7.87 -15.80
CA ILE A 70 -17.92 8.73 -14.89
C ILE A 70 -17.35 8.51 -13.50
N ILE A 71 -17.02 9.61 -12.83
CA ILE A 71 -16.59 9.60 -11.43
C ILE A 71 -17.77 9.98 -10.56
N SER A 72 -18.16 9.07 -9.68
CA SER A 72 -19.09 9.31 -8.58
C SER A 72 -18.26 9.37 -7.30
N ALA A 73 -18.08 10.57 -6.76
CA ALA A 73 -17.36 10.78 -5.51
C ALA A 73 -18.27 11.41 -4.46
N GLY A 74 -18.16 10.96 -3.21
CA GLY A 74 -18.95 11.49 -2.10
C GLY A 74 -18.47 10.95 -0.76
N GLY A 75 -18.29 11.85 0.22
CA GLY A 75 -17.59 11.51 1.45
C GLY A 75 -16.16 11.12 1.13
N GLU A 76 -15.72 9.96 1.63
CA GLU A 76 -14.37 9.43 1.37
C GLU A 76 -14.31 8.56 0.11
N THR A 77 -15.46 8.08 -0.38
CA THR A 77 -15.49 7.07 -1.44
C THR A 77 -15.43 7.70 -2.84
N VAL A 78 -14.56 7.13 -3.68
CA VAL A 78 -14.44 7.40 -5.10
C VAL A 78 -14.83 6.15 -5.87
N LEU A 79 -15.79 6.27 -6.77
CA LEU A 79 -16.21 5.22 -7.70
C LEU A 79 -16.05 5.73 -9.14
N GLY A 80 -15.26 5.02 -9.94
CA GLY A 80 -15.11 5.24 -11.38
C GLY A 80 -15.67 4.08 -12.17
N PHE A 81 -16.56 4.38 -13.12
CA PHE A 81 -17.18 3.37 -13.98
C PHE A 81 -17.50 3.91 -15.38
N SER A 82 -17.74 3.01 -16.35
CA SER A 82 -18.14 3.36 -17.71
C SER A 82 -19.44 2.66 -18.13
N PHE A 83 -20.46 3.41 -18.56
CA PHE A 83 -21.69 2.84 -19.11
C PHE A 83 -21.52 2.22 -20.51
N SER A 84 -20.48 2.61 -21.24
CA SER A 84 -20.19 2.06 -22.57
C SER A 84 -19.31 0.81 -22.51
N GLY A 85 -18.83 0.42 -21.33
CA GLY A 85 -17.84 -0.65 -21.17
C GLY A 85 -16.44 -0.24 -21.62
N ALA A 86 -16.12 1.05 -21.61
CA ALA A 86 -14.76 1.52 -21.89
C ALA A 86 -13.81 1.10 -20.76
N THR A 87 -12.54 0.88 -21.11
CA THR A 87 -11.47 0.52 -20.18
C THR A 87 -10.35 1.56 -20.23
N ILE A 88 -9.61 1.68 -19.12
CA ILE A 88 -8.29 2.31 -19.14
C ILE A 88 -7.29 1.24 -19.62
N PRO A 89 -6.55 1.47 -20.72
CA PRO A 89 -5.69 0.44 -21.31
C PRO A 89 -4.57 -0.04 -20.39
N ALA A 90 -4.16 -1.30 -20.55
CA ALA A 90 -2.94 -1.82 -19.95
C ALA A 90 -1.70 -1.01 -20.36
N GLY A 91 -0.77 -0.84 -19.41
CA GLY A 91 0.42 0.01 -19.54
C GLY A 91 0.14 1.51 -19.39
N SER A 92 -1.06 1.90 -18.96
CA SER A 92 -1.36 3.30 -18.67
C SER A 92 -0.73 3.71 -17.34
N SER A 93 -0.07 4.86 -17.33
CA SER A 93 0.59 5.44 -16.16
C SER A 93 0.33 6.96 -16.10
N GLY A 94 0.02 7.49 -14.92
CA GLY A 94 -0.18 8.92 -14.68
C GLY A 94 -1.34 9.23 -13.73
N VAL A 95 -1.90 10.45 -13.83
CA VAL A 95 -3.06 10.87 -13.02
C VAL A 95 -4.29 10.10 -13.47
N LEU A 96 -4.84 9.24 -12.61
CA LEU A 96 -6.10 8.52 -12.81
C LEU A 96 -7.27 9.51 -12.87
N THR A 97 -7.39 10.36 -11.84
CA THR A 97 -8.42 11.39 -11.73
C THR A 97 -7.97 12.49 -10.76
N ASN A 98 -8.51 13.69 -10.92
CA ASN A 98 -8.35 14.78 -9.95
C ASN A 98 -9.60 14.83 -9.07
N LEU A 99 -9.43 14.89 -7.76
CA LEU A 99 -10.50 15.04 -6.79
C LEU A 99 -10.54 16.47 -6.26
N ASN A 100 -11.74 17.00 -6.03
CA ASN A 100 -11.95 18.27 -5.35
C ASN A 100 -12.77 18.05 -4.08
N GLY A 101 -12.45 18.75 -3.00
CA GLY A 101 -13.13 18.54 -1.72
C GLY A 101 -12.41 19.22 -0.56
N THR A 102 -12.42 18.55 0.58
CA THR A 102 -11.55 18.86 1.72
C THR A 102 -10.71 17.65 2.03
N PHE A 103 -9.39 17.83 2.15
CA PHE A 103 -8.44 16.74 2.38
C PHE A 103 -7.61 17.02 3.64
N PRO A 104 -7.33 16.00 4.46
CA PRO A 104 -6.43 16.11 5.59
C PRO A 104 -4.95 16.16 5.14
N GLU A 105 -4.05 16.55 6.05
CA GLU A 105 -2.61 16.60 5.76
C GLU A 105 -2.01 15.19 5.60
N ASP A 106 -2.50 14.23 6.38
CA ASP A 106 -2.18 12.80 6.39
C ASP A 106 -3.11 11.99 5.47
N LEU A 107 -3.49 12.56 4.32
CA LEU A 107 -4.31 11.87 3.33
C LEU A 107 -3.65 10.54 2.91
N CYS A 108 -4.43 9.46 2.98
CA CYS A 108 -4.03 8.14 2.52
C CYS A 108 -5.20 7.48 1.76
N LEU A 109 -4.91 6.36 1.10
CA LEU A 109 -5.84 5.59 0.28
C LEU A 109 -6.04 4.19 0.86
N SER A 110 -7.26 3.67 0.78
CA SER A 110 -7.54 2.26 1.10
C SER A 110 -8.63 1.74 0.16
N LEU A 111 -8.65 0.42 -0.07
CA LEU A 111 -9.77 -0.19 -0.79
C LEU A 111 -11.04 -0.14 0.04
N GLY A 112 -10.96 -0.20 1.38
CA GLY A 112 -12.12 -0.39 2.23
C GLY A 112 -12.95 -1.60 1.78
N THR A 113 -14.15 -1.37 1.27
CA THR A 113 -15.02 -2.41 0.65
C THR A 113 -15.03 -2.40 -0.88
N GLY A 114 -14.21 -1.56 -1.49
CA GLY A 114 -14.06 -1.39 -2.93
C GLY A 114 -13.09 -2.39 -3.57
N ALA A 115 -12.85 -2.17 -4.87
CA ALA A 115 -11.93 -2.95 -5.67
C ALA A 115 -11.55 -2.17 -6.93
N ILE A 116 -10.38 -2.45 -7.48
CA ILE A 116 -10.05 -2.16 -8.88
C ILE A 116 -10.34 -3.41 -9.68
N SER A 117 -11.03 -3.28 -10.81
CA SER A 117 -11.48 -4.43 -11.58
C SER A 117 -11.13 -4.32 -13.05
N ASP A 118 -11.04 -5.48 -13.70
CA ASP A 118 -10.94 -5.58 -15.16
C ASP A 118 -12.30 -5.33 -15.84
N ALA A 119 -12.32 -5.40 -17.18
CA ALA A 119 -13.54 -5.24 -17.97
C ALA A 119 -14.63 -6.29 -17.70
N SER A 120 -14.26 -7.44 -17.13
CA SER A 120 -15.16 -8.54 -16.76
C SER A 120 -15.62 -8.45 -15.30
N GLY A 121 -15.21 -7.42 -14.56
CA GLY A 121 -15.51 -7.22 -13.15
C GLY A 121 -14.71 -8.13 -12.22
N GLN A 122 -13.63 -8.76 -12.69
CA GLN A 122 -12.70 -9.49 -11.81
C GLN A 122 -11.80 -8.51 -11.09
N ALA A 123 -11.59 -8.71 -9.79
CA ALA A 123 -10.70 -7.88 -9.01
C ALA A 123 -9.25 -8.05 -9.50
N LEU A 124 -8.57 -6.92 -9.69
CA LEU A 124 -7.16 -6.86 -10.00
C LEU A 124 -6.35 -6.76 -8.69
N PRO A 125 -5.11 -7.28 -8.66
CA PRO A 125 -4.22 -7.04 -7.54
C PRO A 125 -3.80 -5.56 -7.53
N VAL A 126 -3.80 -4.96 -6.34
CA VAL A 126 -3.60 -3.51 -6.15
C VAL A 126 -2.68 -3.29 -4.96
N THR A 127 -1.80 -2.29 -5.07
CA THR A 127 -1.03 -1.74 -3.96
C THR A 127 -1.14 -0.21 -3.97
N PHE A 128 -1.15 0.40 -2.79
CA PHE A 128 -1.10 1.87 -2.64
C PHE A 128 0.30 2.39 -2.30
N GLY A 129 1.29 1.49 -2.14
CA GLY A 129 2.63 1.84 -1.67
C GLY A 129 2.59 2.65 -0.37
N ASP A 130 3.40 3.71 -0.31
CA ASP A 130 3.47 4.62 0.85
C ASP A 130 2.17 5.41 1.10
N SER A 131 1.21 5.38 0.17
CA SER A 131 -0.10 6.02 0.34
C SER A 131 -1.14 5.10 0.97
N ASP A 132 -0.80 3.86 1.35
CA ASP A 132 -1.75 2.92 1.96
C ASP A 132 -2.12 3.35 3.39
N CYS A 133 -3.41 3.50 3.69
CA CYS A 133 -3.86 3.76 5.06
C CYS A 133 -3.68 2.55 5.98
N ASP A 134 -3.62 1.37 5.37
CA ASP A 134 -3.40 0.10 6.05
C ASP A 134 -1.90 -0.28 5.95
N PHE A 135 -1.04 0.67 5.59
CA PHE A 135 0.42 0.49 5.60
C PHE A 135 0.86 0.19 7.04
N VAL A 136 1.26 -1.06 7.26
CA VAL A 136 2.03 -1.44 8.43
C VAL A 136 3.49 -1.38 7.97
N ASP A 137 4.27 -0.49 8.58
CA ASP A 137 5.71 -0.46 8.30
C ASP A 137 6.28 -1.84 8.65
N GLU A 138 6.87 -2.52 7.66
CA GLU A 138 7.57 -3.77 7.90
C GLU A 138 8.92 -3.41 8.54
N CYS A 139 8.87 -2.98 9.80
CA CYS A 139 10.04 -2.85 10.65
C CYS A 139 10.38 -4.21 11.27
N ASP A 140 11.65 -4.40 11.61
CA ASP A 140 12.06 -5.53 12.44
C ASP A 140 11.53 -5.24 13.86
N ASP A 141 10.90 -6.26 14.46
CA ASP A 141 10.41 -6.27 15.85
C ASP A 141 10.96 -7.57 16.43
N THR A 142 12.26 -7.54 16.78
CA THR A 142 13.03 -8.75 17.06
C THR A 142 12.57 -9.44 18.35
N ASP A 143 12.12 -8.67 19.33
CA ASP A 143 11.65 -9.13 20.64
C ASP A 143 10.12 -9.17 20.77
N ASN A 144 9.41 -8.70 19.75
CA ASN A 144 7.96 -8.82 19.59
C ASN A 144 7.19 -8.05 20.67
N ASP A 145 7.65 -6.84 20.99
CA ASP A 145 7.07 -5.96 22.01
C ASP A 145 6.12 -4.88 21.42
N ASP A 146 5.84 -4.98 20.12
CA ASP A 146 5.03 -4.06 19.31
C ASP A 146 5.67 -2.67 19.11
N ILE A 147 6.99 -2.54 19.33
CA ILE A 147 7.79 -1.36 18.99
C ILE A 147 8.81 -1.75 17.91
N CYS A 148 8.97 -0.90 16.90
CA CYS A 148 9.97 -1.14 15.84
C CYS A 148 11.41 -0.97 16.35
N ASP A 149 12.32 -1.88 15.98
CA ASP A 149 13.74 -1.91 16.40
C ASP A 149 14.51 -0.59 16.12
N ASP A 150 14.05 0.26 15.19
CA ASP A 150 14.69 1.52 14.82
C ASP A 150 14.26 2.72 15.68
N VAL A 151 13.17 2.58 16.42
CA VAL A 151 12.67 3.55 17.41
C VAL A 151 12.59 2.96 18.82
N ASP A 152 12.86 1.67 18.98
CA ASP A 152 12.96 0.99 20.25
C ASP A 152 14.34 1.22 20.90
N ASP A 153 14.30 1.73 22.14
CA ASP A 153 15.49 1.95 22.96
C ASP A 153 16.05 0.61 23.50
N CYS A 154 15.29 -0.48 23.43
CA CYS A 154 15.71 -1.80 23.90
C CYS A 154 15.22 -2.99 23.07
N VAL A 155 15.92 -3.29 21.98
CA VAL A 155 15.73 -4.53 21.23
C VAL A 155 16.23 -5.73 22.06
N GLY A 156 15.36 -6.35 22.86
CA GLY A 156 15.62 -7.46 23.76
C GLY A 156 14.80 -7.42 25.05
N GLU A 157 15.34 -7.98 26.14
CA GLU A 157 14.65 -7.93 27.44
C GLU A 157 15.37 -6.95 28.38
N VAL A 158 14.58 -6.12 29.06
CA VAL A 158 15.06 -5.27 30.15
C VAL A 158 15.24 -6.13 31.40
N ASP A 159 16.44 -6.11 31.97
CA ASP A 159 16.74 -6.88 33.18
C ASP A 159 16.14 -6.25 34.46
N GLU A 160 16.31 -6.90 35.62
CA GLU A 160 15.82 -6.39 36.91
C GLU A 160 16.44 -5.04 37.33
N CYS A 161 17.50 -4.61 36.63
CA CYS A 161 18.21 -3.37 36.83
C CYS A 161 17.79 -2.26 35.87
N GLY A 162 16.82 -2.52 35.00
CA GLY A 162 16.39 -1.55 34.00
C GLY A 162 17.39 -1.39 32.86
N VAL A 163 18.33 -2.32 32.70
CA VAL A 163 19.35 -2.31 31.65
C VAL A 163 18.90 -3.22 30.53
N CYS A 164 18.84 -2.67 29.32
CA CYS A 164 18.53 -3.45 28.14
C CYS A 164 19.60 -4.51 27.86
N ASN A 165 19.19 -5.77 27.67
CA ASN A 165 20.09 -6.91 27.48
C ASN A 165 21.17 -6.99 28.57
N GLY A 166 20.83 -6.58 29.79
CA GLY A 166 21.74 -6.62 30.93
C GLY A 166 21.88 -8.02 31.51
N ASP A 167 22.93 -8.21 32.31
CA ASP A 167 23.21 -9.49 32.98
C ASP A 167 22.30 -9.73 34.21
N GLY A 168 21.43 -8.77 34.56
CA GLY A 168 20.60 -8.79 35.76
C GLY A 168 21.40 -8.58 37.06
N ILE A 169 20.80 -8.97 38.18
CA ILE A 169 21.47 -8.93 39.49
C ILE A 169 22.49 -10.07 39.55
N ALA A 170 23.74 -9.73 39.87
CA ALA A 170 24.82 -10.71 39.96
C ALA A 170 24.60 -11.72 41.11
N ASP A 171 25.12 -12.94 40.94
CA ASP A 171 24.94 -14.03 41.90
C ASP A 171 25.60 -13.69 43.24
N GLY A 172 24.77 -13.48 44.27
CA GLY A 172 25.20 -13.07 45.60
C GLY A 172 24.80 -11.64 46.00
N ASP A 173 24.29 -10.84 45.06
CA ASP A 173 23.86 -9.45 45.31
C ASP A 173 22.33 -9.36 45.52
N CYS A 174 21.89 -8.36 46.29
CA CYS A 174 20.49 -8.05 46.60
C CYS A 174 19.95 -6.87 45.78
N ASP A 175 20.82 -6.10 45.12
CA ASP A 175 20.47 -4.96 44.27
C ASP A 175 21.46 -4.79 43.11
N CYS A 176 21.14 -3.84 42.23
CA CYS A 176 21.92 -3.52 41.03
C CYS A 176 23.21 -2.72 41.31
N ASP A 177 23.43 -2.33 42.56
CA ASP A 177 24.64 -1.63 43.01
C ASP A 177 25.68 -2.61 43.60
N GLY A 178 25.37 -3.91 43.65
CA GLY A 178 26.24 -4.95 44.19
C GLY A 178 26.26 -4.99 45.71
N ASN A 179 25.16 -4.58 46.37
CA ASN A 179 25.04 -4.68 47.82
C ASN A 179 24.42 -6.00 48.24
N VAL A 180 24.80 -6.47 49.44
CA VAL A 180 24.33 -7.72 50.06
C VAL A 180 23.55 -7.48 51.34
#